data_AF-A0A2V7TN91-F1
#
_entry.id   AF-A0A2V7TN91-F1
#
_cell.length_a   1.000
_cell.length_b   1.000
_cell.length_c   1.000
_cell.angle_alpha   90.00
_cell.angle_beta   90.00
_cell.angle_gamma   90.00
#
_symmetry.space_group_name_H-M   'P 1'
#
loop_
_entity.id
_entity.type
_entity.pdbx_description
1 polymer ?
#
loop_
_entity_poly.entity_id
_entity_poly.type
_entity_poly.pdbx_seq_one_letter_code
_entity_poly.pdbx_strand_id
1 'polypeptide(L)'
;MPQNQASDFRPAFLLLALTAALLLFRLGRVPLIGPDEPRYARVAVEMHRSGSYVVPTLQGQPWLEKPPLYYWLAGAAFSLLGETETAARIPSVLAALLLEASTVFFGARLSDRETGLHAGFVAATAPLAFAYGRAAAMDMLLAATVTCAVGLMALRLLGLAGRLAVPAAWVLMALATLAKGPLGLLLPGLIVAGYVLATREWRHVRTVLSPAGIALFLLVAGPWYLLMWRHEGRAFVDVFLLDHNLQRFTSTIHRHPGPILYYVPVLLAGVFPWTGLALAGLGTLKPKTSRGDLFLLLWLVLPFL
;
A
#
# COMPACT_ATOMS: atom_id res chain seq x y z
N MET A 1 -31.80 27.52 9.34
CA MET A 1 -30.49 27.99 8.83
C MET A 1 -29.48 26.89 9.09
N PRO A 2 -28.90 26.23 8.06
CA PRO A 2 -27.83 25.27 8.30
C PRO A 2 -26.62 26.07 8.74
N GLN A 3 -26.19 25.88 9.99
CA GLN A 3 -24.95 26.43 10.49
C GLN A 3 -23.81 25.97 9.60
N ASN A 4 -22.96 26.94 9.26
CA ASN A 4 -21.72 26.83 8.54
C ASN A 4 -20.82 25.81 9.27
N GLN A 5 -20.91 24.52 8.91
CA GLN A 5 -19.98 23.47 9.33
C GLN A 5 -18.65 23.73 8.61
N ALA A 6 -17.89 24.72 9.05
CA ALA A 6 -16.46 24.75 8.77
C ALA A 6 -15.92 23.38 9.21
N SER A 7 -15.36 22.62 8.27
CA SER A 7 -14.94 21.24 8.48
C SER A 7 -13.89 21.18 9.57
N ASP A 8 -14.31 20.81 10.78
CA ASP A 8 -13.40 20.71 11.91
C ASP A 8 -12.47 19.51 11.71
N PHE A 9 -11.28 19.73 11.16
CA PHE A 9 -10.31 18.65 10.97
C PHE A 9 -9.62 18.23 12.28
N ARG A 10 -9.91 18.88 13.42
CA ARG A 10 -9.26 18.58 14.71
C ARG A 10 -9.35 17.11 15.12
N PRO A 11 -10.50 16.40 15.03
CA PRO A 11 -10.56 15.01 15.45
C PRO A 11 -9.66 14.09 14.61
N ALA A 12 -9.63 14.28 13.29
CA ALA A 12 -8.77 13.50 12.40
C ALA A 12 -7.28 13.78 12.67
N PHE A 13 -6.94 15.04 12.88
CA PHE A 13 -5.57 15.44 13.23
C PHE A 13 -5.13 14.86 14.58
N LEU A 14 -5.98 14.96 15.62
CA LEU A 14 -5.69 14.40 16.94
C LEU A 14 -5.53 12.88 16.89
N LEU A 15 -6.37 12.21 16.11
CA LEU A 15 -6.26 10.77 15.88
C LEU A 15 -4.92 10.41 15.23
N LEU A 16 -4.57 11.06 14.10
CA LEU A 16 -3.28 10.85 13.43
C LEU A 16 -2.07 11.16 14.33
N ALA A 17 -2.15 12.23 15.13
CA ALA A 17 -1.09 12.60 16.07
C ALA A 17 -0.93 11.55 17.17
N LEU A 18 -2.03 11.01 17.69
CA LEU A 18 -2.01 9.93 18.67
C LEU A 18 -1.42 8.66 18.06
N THR A 19 -1.86 8.26 16.86
CA THR A 19 -1.33 7.10 16.15
C THR A 19 0.18 7.25 15.90
N ALA A 20 0.62 8.44 15.46
CA ALA A 20 2.03 8.74 15.26
C ALA A 20 2.83 8.61 16.57
N ALA A 21 2.31 9.15 17.67
CA ALA A 21 2.95 9.04 18.98
C ALA A 21 3.09 7.57 19.41
N LEU A 22 2.06 6.74 19.21
CA LEU A 22 2.08 5.32 19.55
C LEU A 22 3.03 4.51 18.65
N LEU A 23 3.02 4.77 17.34
CA LEU A 23 3.93 4.11 16.40
C LEU A 23 5.40 4.49 16.65
N LEU A 24 5.68 5.74 17.02
CA LEU A 24 7.03 6.20 17.32
C LEU A 24 7.50 5.83 18.74
N PHE A 25 6.58 5.54 19.66
CA PHE A 25 6.92 5.23 21.05
C PHE A 25 7.87 4.02 21.11
N ARG A 26 9.10 4.29 21.57
CA ARG A 26 10.18 3.31 21.72
C ARG A 26 10.44 2.48 20.44
N LEU A 27 10.29 3.07 19.25
CA LEU A 27 10.36 2.36 17.97
C LEU A 27 11.68 1.59 17.76
N GLY A 28 12.82 2.19 18.10
CA GLY A 28 14.14 1.55 17.98
C GLY A 28 14.59 0.73 19.20
N ARG A 29 13.77 0.55 20.24
CA ARG A 29 14.20 -0.21 21.44
C ARG A 29 14.24 -1.72 21.23
N VAL A 30 13.47 -2.21 20.27
CA VAL A 30 13.46 -3.64 19.92
C VAL A 30 14.40 -3.80 18.72
N PRO A 31 15.34 -4.77 18.74
CA PRO A 31 16.15 -5.08 17.58
C PRO A 31 15.31 -5.41 16.35
N LEU A 32 15.95 -5.43 15.18
CA LEU A 32 15.27 -5.86 13.96
C LEU A 32 14.86 -7.34 14.06
N ILE A 33 13.60 -7.65 13.76
CA ILE A 33 12.96 -8.95 13.98
C ILE A 33 12.80 -9.70 12.65
N GLY A 34 12.98 -11.02 12.72
CA GLY A 34 12.70 -11.92 11.62
C GLY A 34 13.71 -11.78 10.46
N PRO A 35 13.43 -12.43 9.32
CA PRO A 35 14.34 -12.40 8.19
C PRO A 35 14.26 -11.10 7.38
N ASP A 36 13.09 -10.44 7.36
CA ASP A 36 12.82 -9.30 6.50
C ASP A 36 13.47 -8.01 6.99
N GLU A 37 13.22 -7.61 8.25
CA GLU A 37 13.69 -6.32 8.75
C GLU A 37 15.22 -6.15 8.68
N PRO A 38 16.04 -7.11 9.17
CA PRO A 38 17.49 -6.96 9.11
C PRO A 38 18.01 -6.90 7.67
N ARG A 39 17.41 -7.67 6.75
CA ARG A 39 17.80 -7.67 5.33
C ARG A 39 17.47 -6.32 4.69
N TYR A 40 16.24 -5.84 4.81
CA TYR A 40 15.84 -4.59 4.17
C TYR A 40 16.57 -3.38 4.76
N ALA A 41 16.78 -3.35 6.08
CA ALA A 41 17.60 -2.33 6.71
C ALA A 41 19.04 -2.38 6.22
N ARG A 42 19.63 -3.58 6.09
CA ARG A 42 21.00 -3.73 5.61
C ARG A 42 21.17 -3.29 4.16
N VAL A 43 20.23 -3.64 3.27
CA VAL A 43 20.21 -3.17 1.88
C VAL A 43 20.13 -1.66 1.83
N ALA A 44 19.24 -1.06 2.62
CA ALA A 44 19.10 0.39 2.68
C ALA A 44 20.39 1.09 3.18
N VAL A 45 21.09 0.51 4.17
CA VAL A 45 22.39 1.00 4.65
C VAL A 45 23.45 0.92 3.54
N GLU A 46 23.54 -0.20 2.82
CA GLU A 46 24.53 -0.35 1.73
C GLU A 46 24.28 0.64 0.60
N MET A 47 23.03 0.83 0.19
CA MET A 47 22.65 1.83 -0.81
C MET A 47 22.94 3.26 -0.32
N HIS A 48 22.61 3.57 0.93
CA HIS A 48 22.83 4.88 1.53
C HIS A 48 24.33 5.23 1.60
N ARG A 49 25.17 4.32 2.09
CA ARG A 49 26.62 4.53 2.22
C ARG A 49 27.35 4.59 0.88
N SER A 50 26.94 3.75 -0.08
CA SER A 50 27.61 3.68 -1.40
C SER A 50 27.18 4.81 -2.35
N GLY A 51 26.01 5.42 -2.11
CA GLY A 51 25.39 6.34 -3.07
C GLY A 51 24.84 5.65 -4.32
N SER A 52 24.86 4.32 -4.38
CA SER A 52 24.24 3.54 -5.47
C SER A 52 22.74 3.43 -5.24
N TYR A 53 21.98 4.30 -5.90
CA TYR A 53 20.51 4.33 -5.79
C TYR A 53 19.79 3.47 -6.84
N VAL A 54 20.52 2.90 -7.80
CA VAL A 54 19.94 2.07 -8.86
C VAL A 54 19.89 0.61 -8.43
N VAL A 55 21.05 0.00 -8.21
CA VAL A 55 21.18 -1.44 -7.90
C VAL A 55 21.22 -1.63 -6.38
N PRO A 56 20.18 -2.24 -5.77
CA PRO A 56 20.25 -2.60 -4.35
C PRO A 56 21.33 -3.65 -4.13
N THR A 57 22.04 -3.57 -3.01
CA THR A 57 23.10 -4.52 -2.65
C THR A 57 22.87 -5.08 -1.27
N LEU A 58 23.18 -6.37 -1.09
CA LEU A 58 23.19 -7.05 0.20
C LEU A 58 24.52 -7.79 0.34
N GLN A 59 25.30 -7.44 1.36
CA GLN A 59 26.64 -8.01 1.57
C GLN A 59 27.55 -7.81 0.33
N GLY A 60 27.41 -6.65 -0.33
CA GLY A 60 28.19 -6.31 -1.52
C GLY A 60 27.79 -7.03 -2.81
N GLN A 61 26.74 -7.86 -2.78
CA GLN A 61 26.21 -8.53 -3.98
C GLN A 61 24.90 -7.87 -4.43
N PRO A 62 24.59 -7.84 -5.75
CA PRO A 62 23.31 -7.34 -6.24
C PRO A 62 22.12 -8.08 -5.61
N TRP A 63 21.21 -7.31 -5.02
CA TRP A 63 19.96 -7.79 -4.42
C TRP A 63 18.80 -7.52 -5.37
N LEU A 64 18.46 -8.51 -6.19
CA LEU A 64 17.51 -8.38 -7.30
C LEU A 64 16.08 -8.83 -6.95
N GLU A 65 15.73 -8.93 -5.66
CA GLU A 65 14.42 -9.45 -5.27
C GLU A 65 13.32 -8.39 -5.19
N LYS A 66 13.69 -7.13 -4.90
CA LYS A 66 12.75 -6.05 -4.55
C LYS A 66 13.13 -4.71 -5.18
N PRO A 67 12.15 -3.88 -5.56
CA PRO A 67 12.42 -2.53 -6.06
C PRO A 67 12.81 -1.56 -4.93
N PRO A 68 13.21 -0.32 -5.25
CA PRO A 68 14.11 0.44 -4.39
C PRO A 68 13.40 1.47 -3.50
N LEU A 69 12.10 1.72 -3.66
CA LEU A 69 11.45 2.89 -3.04
C LEU A 69 11.56 2.84 -1.52
N TYR A 70 11.35 1.67 -0.91
CA TYR A 70 11.50 1.54 0.54
C TYR A 70 12.94 1.85 0.98
N TYR A 71 13.94 1.37 0.23
CA TYR A 71 15.36 1.61 0.53
C TYR A 71 15.72 3.08 0.37
N TRP A 72 15.17 3.78 -0.63
CA TRP A 72 15.38 5.22 -0.80
C TRP A 72 14.80 6.02 0.37
N LEU A 73 13.59 5.66 0.83
CA LEU A 73 12.96 6.32 1.98
C LEU A 73 13.72 6.02 3.29
N ALA A 74 14.17 4.78 3.48
CA ALA A 74 15.00 4.41 4.63
C ALA A 74 16.36 5.13 4.59
N GLY A 75 17.01 5.21 3.43
CA GLY A 75 18.25 5.96 3.24
C GLY A 75 18.09 7.45 3.54
N ALA A 76 16.97 8.06 3.13
CA ALA A 76 16.65 9.44 3.50
C ALA A 76 16.46 9.60 5.02
N ALA A 77 15.84 8.63 5.70
CA ALA A 77 15.73 8.62 7.15
C ALA A 77 17.09 8.44 7.83
N PHE A 78 17.98 7.61 7.29
CA PHE A 78 19.35 7.43 7.79
C PHE A 78 20.16 8.72 7.71
N SER A 79 20.02 9.51 6.64
CA SER A 79 20.66 10.83 6.53
C SER A 79 20.26 11.80 7.66
N LEU A 80 19.05 11.65 8.22
CA LEU A 80 18.50 12.56 9.23
C LEU A 80 18.68 12.07 10.66
N LEU A 81 18.60 10.76 10.88
CA LEU A 81 18.51 10.14 12.21
C LEU A 81 19.67 9.17 12.51
N GLY A 82 20.58 8.98 11.55
CA GLY A 82 21.62 7.96 11.60
C GLY A 82 21.09 6.55 11.28
N GLU A 83 22.01 5.63 11.05
CA GLU A 83 21.71 4.22 10.73
C GLU A 83 21.25 3.44 11.98
N THR A 84 20.01 3.70 12.38
CA THR A 84 19.38 3.11 13.57
C THR A 84 18.13 2.32 13.20
N GLU A 85 17.68 1.44 14.09
CA GLU A 85 16.44 0.68 13.93
C GLU A 85 15.23 1.60 13.82
N THR A 86 15.24 2.72 14.56
CA THR A 86 14.21 3.76 14.45
C THR A 86 14.15 4.28 13.02
N ALA A 87 15.28 4.72 12.47
CA ALA A 87 15.36 5.28 11.12
C ALA A 87 14.92 4.27 10.04
N ALA A 88 15.31 3.00 10.18
CA ALA A 88 14.91 1.93 9.26
C ALA A 88 13.39 1.68 9.23
N ARG A 89 12.67 1.99 10.32
CA ARG A 89 11.23 1.81 10.48
C ARG A 89 10.41 3.06 10.15
N ILE A 90 11.04 4.25 10.02
CA ILE A 90 10.33 5.50 9.67
C ILE A 90 9.47 5.39 8.40
N PRO A 91 9.94 4.78 7.29
CA PRO A 91 9.11 4.66 6.09
C PRO A 91 7.79 3.93 6.35
N SER A 92 7.80 2.88 7.17
CA SER A 92 6.59 2.15 7.55
C SER A 92 5.66 2.94 8.47
N VAL A 93 6.22 3.73 9.39
CA VAL A 93 5.42 4.62 10.25
C VAL A 93 4.68 5.64 9.39
N LEU A 94 5.39 6.30 8.47
CA LEU A 94 4.79 7.27 7.56
C LEU A 94 3.74 6.62 6.65
N ALA A 95 4.01 5.39 6.18
CA ALA A 95 3.05 4.64 5.39
C ALA A 95 1.80 4.24 6.19
N ALA A 96 1.93 3.85 7.46
CA ALA A 96 0.79 3.55 8.31
C ALA A 96 -0.09 4.78 8.57
N LEU A 97 0.53 5.94 8.81
CA LEU A 97 -0.20 7.21 8.93
C LEU A 97 -0.88 7.62 7.63
N LEU A 98 -0.23 7.39 6.49
CA LEU A 98 -0.85 7.62 5.18
C LEU A 98 -2.04 6.68 4.95
N LEU A 99 -1.91 5.39 5.31
CA LEU A 99 -2.99 4.42 5.24
C LEU A 99 -4.18 4.90 6.07
N GLU A 100 -3.96 5.21 7.35
CA GLU A 100 -4.99 5.74 8.26
C GLU A 100 -5.66 7.01 7.72
N ALA A 101 -4.87 8.01 7.33
CA ALA A 101 -5.38 9.27 6.77
C ALA A 101 -6.21 9.03 5.51
N SER A 102 -5.76 8.12 4.65
CA SER A 102 -6.48 7.74 3.43
C SER A 102 -7.79 7.02 3.76
N THR A 103 -7.81 6.14 4.76
CA THR A 103 -9.02 5.47 5.24
C THR A 103 -10.04 6.47 5.80
N VAL A 104 -9.59 7.45 6.60
CA VAL A 104 -10.45 8.55 7.08
C VAL A 104 -11.03 9.32 5.90
N PHE A 105 -10.18 9.72 4.97
CA PHE A 105 -10.58 10.52 3.82
C PHE A 105 -11.57 9.77 2.92
N PHE A 106 -11.26 8.54 2.50
CA PHE A 106 -12.15 7.78 1.61
C PHE A 106 -13.44 7.36 2.31
N GLY A 107 -13.38 6.94 3.59
CA GLY A 107 -14.57 6.65 4.36
C GLY A 107 -15.51 7.85 4.45
N ALA A 108 -14.95 9.03 4.71
CA ALA A 108 -15.72 10.28 4.77
C ALA A 108 -16.34 10.69 3.44
N ARG A 109 -15.69 10.35 2.32
CA ARG A 109 -16.17 10.71 0.97
C ARG A 109 -17.16 9.70 0.41
N LEU A 110 -17.06 8.44 0.80
CA LEU A 110 -17.97 7.37 0.38
C LEU A 110 -19.26 7.34 1.21
N SER A 111 -19.19 7.81 2.46
CA SER A 111 -20.31 7.86 3.38
C SER A 111 -20.36 9.25 4.01
N ASP A 112 -19.96 9.40 5.26
CA ASP A 112 -19.97 10.66 6.00
C ASP A 112 -18.73 10.79 6.91
N ARG A 113 -18.52 12.00 7.43
CA ARG A 113 -17.34 12.35 8.24
C ARG A 113 -17.14 11.44 9.46
N GLU A 114 -18.21 11.05 10.13
CA GLU A 114 -18.15 10.20 11.33
C GLU A 114 -17.73 8.78 10.94
N THR A 115 -18.32 8.24 9.88
CA THR A 115 -17.91 6.95 9.28
C THR A 115 -16.44 6.95 8.89
N GLY A 116 -15.93 8.04 8.29
CA GLY A 116 -14.51 8.20 8.01
C GLY A 116 -13.62 8.16 9.26
N LEU A 117 -13.96 8.93 10.29
CA LEU A 117 -13.21 8.94 11.55
C LEU A 117 -13.19 7.55 12.22
N HIS A 118 -14.33 6.86 12.25
CA HIS A 118 -14.42 5.50 12.79
C HIS A 118 -13.58 4.51 11.97
N ALA A 119 -13.62 4.58 10.64
CA ALA A 119 -12.80 3.73 9.79
C ALA A 119 -11.30 3.96 10.01
N GLY A 120 -10.87 5.21 10.15
CA GLY A 120 -9.50 5.56 10.53
C GLY A 120 -9.10 5.01 11.89
N PHE A 121 -9.96 5.15 12.90
CA PHE A 121 -9.72 4.62 14.24
C PHE A 121 -9.56 3.09 14.23
N VAL A 122 -10.41 2.39 13.47
CA VAL A 122 -10.28 0.94 13.24
C VAL A 122 -8.94 0.61 12.59
N ALA A 123 -8.54 1.33 11.55
CA ALA A 123 -7.26 1.11 10.88
C ALA A 123 -6.05 1.36 11.79
N ALA A 124 -6.10 2.42 12.60
CA ALA A 124 -5.04 2.78 13.55
C ALA A 124 -4.84 1.75 14.68
N THR A 125 -5.94 1.12 15.10
CA THR A 125 -5.96 0.18 16.22
C THR A 125 -5.96 -1.29 15.79
N ALA A 126 -6.02 -1.57 14.49
CA ALA A 126 -5.91 -2.91 13.95
C ALA A 126 -4.49 -3.48 14.18
N PRO A 127 -4.34 -4.64 14.86
CA PRO A 127 -3.04 -5.22 15.18
C PRO A 127 -2.12 -5.40 13.98
N LEU A 128 -2.66 -5.78 12.82
CA LEU A 128 -1.85 -5.98 11.62
C LEU A 128 -1.29 -4.65 11.11
N ALA A 129 -2.12 -3.60 11.07
CA ALA A 129 -1.69 -2.28 10.62
C ALA A 129 -0.68 -1.68 11.60
N PHE A 130 -0.90 -1.82 12.90
CA PHE A 130 0.03 -1.35 13.92
C PHE A 130 1.38 -2.10 13.87
N ALA A 131 1.34 -3.43 13.76
CA ALA A 131 2.55 -4.25 13.70
C ALA A 131 3.40 -3.92 12.47
N TYR A 132 2.80 -3.90 11.27
CA TYR A 132 3.52 -3.57 10.05
C TYR A 132 3.88 -2.08 9.95
N GLY A 133 3.14 -1.19 10.60
CA GLY A 133 3.51 0.23 10.72
C GLY A 133 4.78 0.45 11.54
N ARG A 134 5.10 -0.49 12.43
CA ARG A 134 6.35 -0.50 13.20
C ARG A 134 7.40 -1.44 12.62
N ALA A 135 7.07 -2.21 11.59
CA ALA A 135 8.00 -3.15 10.99
C ALA A 135 8.84 -2.47 9.90
N ALA A 136 10.15 -2.72 9.83
CA ALA A 136 11.00 -2.24 8.73
C ALA A 136 10.74 -3.06 7.45
N ALA A 137 9.53 -2.96 6.91
CA ALA A 137 9.00 -3.80 5.84
C ALA A 137 8.24 -3.00 4.79
N MET A 138 8.35 -3.43 3.53
CA MET A 138 7.76 -2.75 2.36
C MET A 138 6.23 -2.88 2.31
N ASP A 139 5.66 -3.81 3.08
CA ASP A 139 4.25 -4.17 3.11
C ASP A 139 3.34 -2.99 3.43
N MET A 140 3.70 -2.23 4.46
CA MET A 140 2.90 -1.08 4.87
C MET A 140 2.91 0.03 3.80
N LEU A 141 4.07 0.26 3.16
CA LEU A 141 4.19 1.21 2.06
C LEU A 141 3.35 0.79 0.84
N LEU A 142 3.38 -0.50 0.49
CA LEU A 142 2.51 -1.06 -0.55
C LEU A 142 1.03 -0.86 -0.18
N ALA A 143 0.63 -1.25 1.03
CA ALA A 143 -0.76 -1.15 1.48
C ALA A 143 -1.29 0.29 1.43
N ALA A 144 -0.50 1.26 1.91
CA ALA A 144 -0.87 2.67 1.90
C ALA A 144 -1.02 3.23 0.47
N THR A 145 -0.04 2.97 -0.40
CA THR A 145 -0.05 3.47 -1.78
C THR A 145 -1.14 2.81 -2.63
N VAL A 146 -1.37 1.50 -2.48
CA VAL A 146 -2.50 0.79 -3.10
C VAL A 146 -3.82 1.34 -2.60
N THR A 147 -3.96 1.60 -1.30
CA THR A 147 -5.20 2.16 -0.73
C THR A 147 -5.50 3.54 -1.29
N CYS A 148 -4.50 4.42 -1.36
CA CYS A 148 -4.63 5.72 -2.01
C CYS A 148 -5.00 5.60 -3.49
N ALA A 149 -4.35 4.70 -4.25
CA ALA A 149 -4.64 4.51 -5.67
C ALA A 149 -6.07 4.00 -5.90
N VAL A 150 -6.46 2.94 -5.20
CA VAL A 150 -7.79 2.32 -5.31
C VAL A 150 -8.88 3.28 -4.84
N GLY A 151 -8.68 3.98 -3.72
CA GLY A 151 -9.64 4.94 -3.20
C GLY A 151 -9.87 6.13 -4.13
N LEU A 152 -8.81 6.70 -4.72
CA LEU A 152 -8.95 7.75 -5.74
C LEU A 152 -9.70 7.26 -6.97
N MET A 153 -9.45 6.02 -7.39
CA MET A 153 -10.17 5.42 -8.51
C MET A 153 -11.64 5.17 -8.17
N ALA A 154 -11.93 4.67 -6.97
CA ALA A 154 -13.29 4.50 -6.47
C ALA A 154 -14.06 5.81 -6.51
N LEU A 155 -13.50 6.87 -5.89
CA LEU A 155 -14.14 8.18 -5.87
C LEU A 155 -14.34 8.73 -7.29
N ARG A 156 -13.40 8.52 -8.21
CA ARG A 156 -13.57 8.95 -9.60
C ARG A 156 -14.72 8.22 -10.28
N LEU A 157 -14.77 6.89 -10.16
CA LEU A 157 -15.76 6.03 -10.80
C LEU A 157 -17.18 6.22 -10.22
N LEU A 158 -17.27 6.63 -8.96
CA LEU A 158 -18.52 6.99 -8.30
C LEU A 158 -18.95 8.44 -8.54
N GLY A 159 -18.19 9.22 -9.34
CA GLY A 159 -18.48 10.62 -9.62
C GLY A 159 -18.20 11.57 -8.44
N LEU A 160 -17.52 11.08 -7.40
CA LEU A 160 -17.19 11.81 -6.19
C LEU A 160 -15.86 12.57 -6.30
N ALA A 161 -15.01 12.28 -7.28
CA ALA A 161 -13.75 12.99 -7.50
C ALA A 161 -13.61 13.53 -8.94
N GLY A 162 -12.89 14.65 -9.05
CA GLY A 162 -12.56 15.30 -10.31
C GLY A 162 -11.55 14.51 -11.16
N ARG A 163 -11.28 15.01 -12.37
CA ARG A 163 -10.42 14.34 -13.37
C ARG A 163 -8.99 14.07 -12.91
N LEU A 164 -8.46 14.83 -11.95
CA LEU A 164 -7.09 14.67 -11.45
C LEU A 164 -6.90 13.42 -10.58
N ALA A 165 -7.98 12.79 -10.11
CA ALA A 165 -7.90 11.55 -9.34
C ALA A 165 -7.27 10.40 -10.14
N VAL A 166 -7.52 10.33 -11.45
CA VAL A 166 -6.95 9.29 -12.33
C VAL A 166 -5.42 9.39 -12.43
N PRO A 167 -4.82 10.51 -12.89
CA PRO A 167 -3.36 10.60 -12.96
C PRO A 167 -2.69 10.45 -11.59
N ALA A 168 -3.30 10.97 -10.51
CA ALA A 168 -2.79 10.76 -9.15
C ALA A 168 -2.79 9.26 -8.76
N ALA A 169 -3.87 8.53 -9.06
CA ALA A 169 -3.94 7.08 -8.84
C ALA A 169 -2.85 6.34 -9.64
N TRP A 170 -2.60 6.71 -10.89
CA TRP A 170 -1.52 6.12 -11.69
C TRP A 170 -0.12 6.36 -11.11
N VAL A 171 0.15 7.57 -10.60
CA VAL A 171 1.41 7.85 -9.88
C VAL A 171 1.53 6.99 -8.62
N LEU A 172 0.45 6.83 -7.86
CA LEU A 172 0.45 5.98 -6.66
C LEU A 172 0.65 4.50 -6.99
N MET A 173 0.07 4.01 -8.09
CA MET A 173 0.34 2.64 -8.60
C MET A 173 1.81 2.48 -9.00
N ALA A 174 2.44 3.51 -9.58
CA ALA A 174 3.86 3.48 -9.92
C ALA A 174 4.75 3.45 -8.67
N LEU A 175 4.43 4.25 -7.65
CA LEU A 175 5.11 4.22 -6.36
C LEU A 175 4.92 2.87 -5.65
N ALA A 176 3.70 2.32 -5.65
CA ALA A 176 3.42 0.98 -5.15
C ALA A 176 4.26 -0.08 -5.88
N THR A 177 4.42 0.08 -7.20
CA THR A 177 5.24 -0.79 -8.03
C THR A 177 6.72 -0.69 -7.67
N LEU A 178 7.23 0.52 -7.42
CA LEU A 178 8.59 0.73 -6.90
C LEU A 178 8.76 0.35 -5.42
N ALA A 179 7.67 0.09 -4.67
CA ALA A 179 7.74 -0.39 -3.30
C ALA A 179 7.91 -1.91 -3.25
N LYS A 180 7.11 -2.67 -4.02
CA LYS A 180 7.07 -4.14 -3.88
C LYS A 180 6.88 -4.91 -5.19
N GLY A 181 7.01 -4.25 -6.33
CA GLY A 181 6.94 -4.87 -7.66
C GLY A 181 5.54 -4.80 -8.30
N PRO A 182 5.29 -5.59 -9.36
CA PRO A 182 4.09 -5.55 -10.19
C PRO A 182 2.75 -5.54 -9.44
N LEU A 183 2.68 -6.10 -8.22
CA LEU A 183 1.49 -6.07 -7.37
C LEU A 183 0.93 -4.65 -7.14
N GLY A 184 1.80 -3.63 -7.16
CA GLY A 184 1.38 -2.23 -7.03
C GLY A 184 0.48 -1.73 -8.17
N LEU A 185 0.56 -2.35 -9.35
CA LEU A 185 -0.35 -2.10 -10.48
C LEU A 185 -1.44 -3.18 -10.58
N LEU A 186 -1.08 -4.45 -10.36
CA LEU A 186 -1.99 -5.58 -10.55
C LEU A 186 -3.17 -5.56 -9.58
N LEU A 187 -2.95 -5.27 -8.29
CA LEU A 187 -4.02 -5.27 -7.29
C LEU A 187 -5.06 -4.15 -7.55
N PRO A 188 -4.66 -2.87 -7.72
CA PRO A 188 -5.63 -1.84 -8.11
C PRO A 188 -6.30 -2.13 -9.45
N GLY A 189 -5.54 -2.62 -10.43
CA GLY A 189 -6.05 -2.99 -11.75
C GLY A 189 -7.12 -4.08 -11.66
N LEU A 190 -6.89 -5.12 -10.86
CA LEU A 190 -7.85 -6.21 -10.63
C LEU A 190 -9.14 -5.68 -9.99
N ILE A 191 -9.04 -4.85 -8.96
CA ILE A 191 -10.21 -4.29 -8.25
C ILE A 191 -11.04 -3.41 -9.20
N VAL A 192 -10.38 -2.51 -9.93
CA VAL A 192 -11.04 -1.59 -10.87
C VAL A 192 -11.64 -2.36 -12.05
N ALA A 193 -10.93 -3.33 -12.62
CA ALA A 193 -11.43 -4.17 -13.69
C ALA A 193 -12.65 -4.98 -13.23
N GLY A 194 -12.58 -5.61 -12.05
CA GLY A 194 -13.70 -6.34 -11.45
C GLY A 194 -14.93 -5.44 -11.27
N TYR A 195 -14.73 -4.19 -10.84
CA TYR A 195 -15.82 -3.22 -10.72
C TYR A 195 -16.43 -2.85 -12.08
N VAL A 196 -15.61 -2.59 -13.10
CA VAL A 196 -16.10 -2.29 -14.46
C VAL A 196 -16.87 -3.48 -15.05
N LEU A 197 -16.36 -4.70 -14.86
CA LEU A 197 -17.01 -5.94 -15.30
C LEU A 197 -18.36 -6.15 -14.60
N ALA A 198 -18.40 -6.00 -13.26
CA ALA A 198 -19.61 -6.19 -12.48
C ALA A 198 -20.69 -5.14 -12.77
N THR A 199 -20.28 -3.89 -13.03
CA THR A 199 -21.21 -2.80 -13.36
C THR A 199 -21.60 -2.75 -14.83
N ARG A 200 -20.81 -3.38 -15.71
CA ARG A 200 -20.89 -3.31 -17.19
C ARG A 200 -20.78 -1.89 -17.74
N GLU A 201 -20.21 -0.96 -16.98
CA GLU A 201 -20.05 0.43 -17.38
C GLU A 201 -18.76 0.63 -18.16
N TRP A 202 -18.68 0.07 -19.36
CA TRP A 202 -17.48 0.07 -20.21
C TRP A 202 -16.91 1.45 -20.54
N ARG A 203 -17.72 2.53 -20.41
CA ARG A 203 -17.24 3.92 -20.48
C ARG A 203 -16.12 4.22 -19.48
N HIS A 204 -16.11 3.54 -18.34
CA HIS A 204 -15.08 3.69 -17.32
C HIS A 204 -13.72 3.18 -17.78
N VAL A 205 -13.65 2.23 -18.73
CA VAL A 205 -12.37 1.76 -19.30
C VAL A 205 -11.57 2.92 -19.88
N ARG A 206 -12.22 3.80 -20.65
CA ARG A 206 -11.57 4.99 -21.23
C ARG A 206 -11.16 6.03 -20.18
N THR A 207 -11.84 6.05 -19.04
CA THR A 207 -11.50 6.94 -17.91
C THR A 207 -10.29 6.39 -17.16
N VAL A 208 -10.26 5.08 -16.94
CA VAL A 208 -9.23 4.38 -16.16
C VAL A 208 -7.93 4.26 -16.96
N LEU A 209 -8.02 3.78 -18.20
CA LEU A 209 -6.90 3.64 -19.13
C LEU A 209 -6.60 4.99 -19.81
N SER A 210 -6.27 5.98 -18.99
CA SER A 210 -5.86 7.30 -19.43
C SER A 210 -4.44 7.24 -20.00
N PRO A 211 -4.19 7.66 -21.26
CA PRO A 211 -2.85 7.73 -21.81
C PRO A 211 -1.91 8.60 -20.97
N ALA A 212 -2.41 9.71 -20.42
CA ALA A 212 -1.64 10.57 -19.51
C ALA A 212 -1.29 9.85 -18.20
N GLY A 213 -2.22 9.07 -17.64
CA GLY A 213 -1.96 8.27 -16.45
C GLY A 213 -0.91 7.19 -16.69
N ILE A 214 -1.03 6.45 -17.80
CA ILE A 214 -0.04 5.44 -18.21
C ILE A 214 1.34 6.08 -18.43
N ALA A 215 1.38 7.24 -19.10
CA ALA A 215 2.64 7.97 -19.30
C ALA A 215 3.27 8.40 -17.97
N LEU A 216 2.48 8.89 -17.00
CA LEU A 216 2.98 9.23 -15.66
C LEU A 216 3.49 8.00 -14.91
N PHE A 217 2.79 6.86 -15.03
CA PHE A 217 3.26 5.61 -14.43
C PHE A 217 4.60 5.18 -15.00
N LEU A 218 4.73 5.18 -16.33
CA LEU A 218 5.98 4.84 -17.01
C LEU A 218 7.09 5.83 -16.69
N LEU A 219 6.77 7.11 -16.51
CA LEU A 219 7.73 8.14 -16.12
C LEU A 219 8.25 7.97 -14.69
N VAL A 220 7.39 7.52 -13.77
CA VAL A 220 7.76 7.33 -12.35
C VAL A 220 8.46 6.00 -12.13
N ALA A 221 7.86 4.89 -12.56
CA ALA A 221 8.41 3.55 -12.33
C ALA A 221 9.45 3.15 -13.39
N GLY A 222 9.18 3.47 -14.66
CA GLY A 222 9.95 2.98 -15.81
C GLY A 222 11.45 3.28 -15.77
N PRO A 223 11.92 4.47 -15.34
CA PRO A 223 13.35 4.77 -15.30
C PRO A 223 14.15 3.77 -14.47
N TRP A 224 13.65 3.38 -13.30
CA TRP A 224 14.38 2.42 -12.46
C TRP A 224 14.45 1.04 -13.12
N TYR A 225 13.34 0.54 -13.66
CA TYR A 225 13.33 -0.73 -14.40
C TYR A 225 14.28 -0.73 -15.60
N LEU A 226 14.31 0.37 -16.34
CA LEU A 226 15.22 0.54 -17.48
C LEU A 226 16.69 0.55 -17.03
N LEU A 227 17.00 1.26 -15.95
CA LEU A 227 18.36 1.34 -15.42
C LEU A 227 18.82 -0.02 -14.85
N MET A 228 17.96 -0.72 -14.11
CA MET A 228 18.24 -2.09 -13.65
C MET A 228 18.53 -3.03 -14.81
N TRP A 229 17.72 -3.00 -15.86
CA TRP A 229 17.97 -3.82 -17.05
C TRP A 229 19.28 -3.44 -17.76
N ARG A 230 19.65 -2.15 -17.80
CA ARG A 230 20.92 -1.71 -18.39
C ARG A 230 22.14 -2.16 -17.56
N HIS A 231 22.03 -2.21 -16.24
CA HIS A 231 23.12 -2.60 -15.34
C HIS A 231 23.26 -4.12 -15.20
N GLU A 232 22.15 -4.82 -14.93
CA GLU A 232 22.14 -6.24 -14.56
C GLU A 232 21.69 -7.16 -15.71
N GLY A 233 21.19 -6.58 -16.81
CA GLY A 233 20.84 -7.30 -18.02
C GLY A 233 19.79 -8.39 -17.79
N ARG A 234 20.14 -9.60 -18.23
CA ARG A 234 19.25 -10.77 -18.17
C ARG A 234 19.06 -11.31 -16.75
N ALA A 235 20.05 -11.15 -15.88
CA ALA A 235 19.95 -11.58 -14.48
C ALA A 235 18.80 -10.88 -13.76
N PHE A 236 18.59 -9.58 -14.01
CA PHE A 236 17.44 -8.86 -13.48
C PHE A 236 16.10 -9.42 -13.97
N VAL A 237 15.99 -9.74 -15.26
CA VAL A 237 14.75 -10.30 -15.81
C VAL A 237 14.46 -11.68 -15.19
N ASP A 238 15.45 -12.56 -15.17
CA ASP A 238 15.29 -13.92 -14.68
C ASP A 238 14.99 -13.94 -13.17
N VAL A 239 15.75 -13.20 -12.36
CA VAL A 239 15.56 -13.20 -10.90
C VAL A 239 14.35 -12.37 -10.48
N PHE A 240 14.29 -11.09 -10.89
CA PHE A 240 13.24 -10.18 -10.40
C PHE A 240 11.88 -10.51 -11.03
N LEU A 241 11.79 -10.57 -12.37
CA LEU A 241 10.50 -10.71 -13.05
C LEU A 241 10.00 -12.16 -13.07
N LEU A 242 10.87 -13.11 -13.39
CA LEU A 242 10.48 -14.52 -13.49
C LEU A 242 10.42 -15.17 -12.11
N ASP A 243 11.53 -15.27 -11.37
CA ASP A 243 11.57 -16.06 -10.14
C ASP A 243 10.72 -15.44 -9.02
N HIS A 244 10.94 -14.15 -8.72
CA HIS A 244 10.33 -13.52 -7.54
C HIS A 244 8.91 -12.97 -7.74
N ASN A 245 8.45 -12.81 -8.99
CA ASN A 245 7.10 -12.30 -9.28
C ASN A 245 6.22 -13.33 -10.00
N LEU A 246 6.70 -13.95 -11.09
CA LEU A 246 5.89 -14.89 -11.86
C LEU A 246 5.87 -16.28 -11.21
N GLN A 247 7.03 -16.92 -11.06
CA GLN A 247 7.16 -18.27 -10.48
C GLN A 247 6.74 -18.28 -9.02
N ARG A 248 7.05 -17.24 -8.23
CA ARG A 248 6.60 -17.14 -6.85
C ARG A 248 5.07 -17.15 -6.71
N PHE A 249 4.34 -16.73 -7.74
CA PHE A 249 2.88 -16.76 -7.79
C PHE A 249 2.35 -18.08 -8.38
N THR A 250 2.97 -18.60 -9.45
CA THR A 250 2.47 -19.78 -10.18
C THR A 250 2.97 -21.11 -9.66
N SER A 251 4.05 -21.12 -8.87
CA SER A 251 4.72 -22.33 -8.42
C SER A 251 4.99 -22.32 -6.92
N THR A 252 4.81 -23.46 -6.26
CA THR A 252 5.05 -23.66 -4.82
C THR A 252 6.54 -23.74 -4.45
N ILE A 253 7.44 -23.10 -5.22
CA ILE A 253 8.89 -23.25 -5.12
C ILE A 253 9.42 -22.92 -3.70
N HIS A 254 8.72 -22.09 -2.93
CA HIS A 254 9.11 -21.76 -1.55
C HIS A 254 8.53 -22.69 -0.47
N ARG A 255 7.90 -23.83 -0.82
CA ARG A 255 7.41 -24.84 0.16
C ARG A 255 6.54 -24.27 1.29
N HIS A 256 5.75 -23.23 1.02
CA HIS A 256 4.73 -22.72 1.95
C HIS A 256 3.31 -23.03 1.43
N PRO A 257 2.91 -24.32 1.34
CA PRO A 257 1.51 -24.64 1.05
C PRO A 257 0.65 -24.20 2.25
N GLY A 258 0.03 -23.02 2.12
CA GLY A 258 -1.03 -22.59 3.01
C GLY A 258 -2.37 -23.16 2.51
N PRO A 259 -3.34 -23.44 3.40
CA PRO A 259 -4.70 -23.73 2.96
C PRO A 259 -5.28 -22.54 2.18
N ILE A 260 -6.25 -22.78 1.28
CA ILE A 260 -6.94 -21.72 0.50
C ILE A 260 -7.49 -20.63 1.45
N LEU A 261 -7.91 -21.03 2.64
CA LEU A 261 -8.46 -20.13 3.66
C LEU A 261 -7.40 -19.55 4.61
N TYR A 262 -6.10 -19.66 4.33
CA TYR A 262 -5.02 -19.21 5.22
C TYR A 262 -5.17 -17.76 5.66
N TYR A 263 -5.57 -16.87 4.74
CA TYR A 263 -5.70 -15.45 5.05
C TYR A 263 -6.96 -15.10 5.85
N VAL A 264 -7.97 -15.96 5.88
CA VAL A 264 -9.20 -15.71 6.65
C VAL A 264 -8.89 -15.52 8.15
N PRO A 265 -8.28 -16.48 8.88
CA PRO A 265 -7.95 -16.30 10.29
C PRO A 265 -6.93 -15.17 10.51
N VAL A 266 -5.99 -14.96 9.58
CA VAL A 266 -5.01 -13.86 9.66
C VAL A 266 -5.69 -12.50 9.63
N LEU A 267 -6.67 -12.30 8.75
CA LEU A 267 -7.45 -11.05 8.71
C LEU A 267 -8.32 -10.88 9.94
N LEU A 268 -9.02 -11.94 10.36
CA LEU A 268 -9.89 -11.87 11.54
C LEU A 268 -9.09 -11.53 12.80
N ALA A 269 -7.88 -12.07 12.95
CA ALA A 269 -6.96 -11.72 14.03
C ALA A 269 -6.32 -10.34 13.82
N GLY A 270 -5.96 -10.01 12.59
CA GLY A 270 -5.29 -8.76 12.23
C GLY A 270 -6.14 -7.51 12.39
N VAL A 271 -7.46 -7.67 12.43
CA VAL A 271 -8.46 -6.60 12.64
C VAL A 271 -9.13 -6.69 14.02
N PHE A 272 -8.82 -7.71 14.83
CA PHE A 272 -9.31 -7.79 16.21
C PHE A 272 -8.92 -6.53 17.01
N PRO A 273 -9.81 -5.91 17.82
CA PRO A 273 -11.11 -6.39 18.27
C PRO A 273 -12.30 -6.08 17.35
N TRP A 274 -12.06 -5.44 16.20
CA TRP A 274 -13.12 -4.97 15.29
C TRP A 274 -13.76 -6.07 14.44
N THR A 275 -13.28 -7.30 14.55
CA THR A 275 -13.71 -8.46 13.77
C THR A 275 -15.23 -8.64 13.77
N GLY A 276 -15.88 -8.55 14.94
CA GLY A 276 -17.33 -8.69 15.05
C GLY A 276 -18.08 -7.57 14.32
N LEU A 277 -17.63 -6.33 14.46
CA LEU A 277 -18.23 -5.18 13.76
C LEU A 277 -17.96 -5.22 12.27
N ALA A 278 -16.77 -5.68 11.84
CA ALA A 278 -16.44 -5.85 10.43
C ALA A 278 -17.37 -6.88 9.77
N LEU A 279 -17.59 -8.03 10.40
CA LEU A 279 -18.51 -9.06 9.92
C LEU A 279 -19.97 -8.57 9.90
N ALA A 280 -20.42 -7.87 10.95
CA ALA A 280 -21.75 -7.27 10.99
C ALA A 280 -21.93 -6.23 9.88
N GLY A 281 -20.93 -5.38 9.65
CA GLY A 281 -20.90 -4.38 8.59
C GLY A 281 -21.03 -5.00 7.20
N LEU A 282 -20.36 -6.13 6.93
CA LEU A 282 -20.51 -6.86 5.66
C LEU A 282 -21.96 -7.31 5.41
N GLY A 283 -22.69 -7.69 6.46
CA GLY A 283 -24.11 -8.04 6.36
C GLY A 283 -25.03 -6.88 6.01
N THR A 284 -24.57 -5.63 6.20
CA THR A 284 -25.36 -4.42 5.89
C THR A 284 -25.16 -3.92 4.45
N LEU A 285 -24.11 -4.37 3.77
CA LEU A 285 -23.79 -3.94 2.40
C LEU A 285 -24.90 -4.36 1.43
N LYS A 286 -25.25 -3.45 0.52
CA LYS A 286 -26.25 -3.67 -0.54
C LYS A 286 -25.60 -3.57 -1.93
N PRO A 287 -24.65 -4.46 -2.29
CA PRO A 287 -23.86 -4.36 -3.53
C PRO A 287 -24.71 -4.46 -4.81
N LYS A 288 -25.93 -5.00 -4.72
CA LYS A 288 -26.87 -5.06 -5.86
C LYS A 288 -27.49 -3.70 -6.20
N THR A 289 -27.59 -2.79 -5.23
CA THR A 289 -28.28 -1.49 -5.38
C THR A 289 -27.37 -0.29 -5.11
N SER A 290 -26.28 -0.47 -4.36
CA SER A 290 -25.27 0.56 -4.08
C SER A 290 -23.98 0.27 -4.85
N ARG A 291 -23.58 1.22 -5.71
CA ARG A 291 -22.31 1.17 -6.44
C ARG A 291 -21.10 1.29 -5.50
N GLY A 292 -21.22 2.09 -4.44
CA GLY A 292 -20.17 2.22 -3.42
C GLY A 292 -19.93 0.91 -2.68
N ASP A 293 -21.01 0.27 -2.22
CA ASP A 293 -20.95 -1.00 -1.49
C ASP A 293 -20.39 -2.12 -2.37
N LEU A 294 -20.77 -2.15 -3.66
CA LEU A 294 -20.20 -3.08 -4.63
C LEU A 294 -18.69 -2.88 -4.75
N PHE A 295 -18.22 -1.63 -4.86
CA PHE A 295 -16.80 -1.33 -4.96
C PHE A 295 -16.05 -1.80 -3.70
N LEU A 296 -16.57 -1.49 -2.51
CA LEU A 296 -15.97 -1.89 -1.23
C LEU A 296 -15.92 -3.42 -1.08
N LEU A 297 -16.98 -4.13 -1.49
CA LEU A 297 -17.01 -5.58 -1.48
C LEU A 297 -15.96 -6.18 -2.43
N LEU A 298 -15.83 -5.65 -3.64
CA LEU A 298 -14.83 -6.12 -4.60
C LEU A 298 -13.41 -5.80 -4.14
N TRP A 299 -13.18 -4.64 -3.52
CA TRP A 299 -11.91 -4.31 -2.90
C TRP A 299 -11.56 -5.30 -1.80
N LEU A 300 -12.52 -5.68 -0.95
CA LEU A 300 -12.27 -6.68 0.09
C LEU A 300 -11.98 -8.08 -0.48
N VAL A 301 -12.71 -8.54 -1.49
CA VAL A 301 -12.70 -9.95 -1.92
C VAL A 301 -11.63 -10.24 -2.96
N LEU A 302 -11.47 -9.39 -3.97
CA LEU A 302 -10.63 -9.69 -5.14
C LEU A 302 -9.14 -9.91 -4.82
N PRO A 303 -8.51 -9.25 -3.82
CA PRO A 303 -7.11 -9.53 -3.46
C PRO A 303 -6.85 -10.97 -2.98
N PHE A 304 -7.89 -11.73 -2.66
CA PHE A 304 -7.81 -13.12 -2.18
C PHE A 304 -8.14 -14.17 -3.26
N LEU A 305 -8.52 -13.73 -4.46
CA LEU A 305 -8.76 -14.59 -5.62
C LEU A 305 -7.51 -14.69 -6.50
#